data_AF-A0A968MHN6-F1
#
_entry.id   AF-A0A968MHN6-F1
#
_cell.length_a   1.000
_cell.length_b   1.000
_cell.length_c   1.000
_cell.angle_alpha   90.00
_cell.angle_beta   90.00
_cell.angle_gamma   90.00
#
_symmetry.space_group_name_H-M   'P 1'
#
loop_
_entity.id
_entity.type
_entity.pdbx_description
1 polymer ?
#
loop_
_entity_poly.entity_id
_entity_poly.type
_entity_poly.pdbx_seq_one_letter_code
_entity_poly.pdbx_strand_id
1 'polypeptide(L)' 'MIWENASPDPLIYQQLLEENGLNPTETLFLDDNFDNVQSARGLGMAVIHVPANTDEILTSPHRLPHFNT' A
#
# COMPACT_ATOMS: atom_id res chain seq x y z
N MET A 1 13.43 -24.25 4.48
CA MET A 1 13.36 -23.01 3.69
C MET A 1 12.72 -21.97 4.58
N ILE A 2 13.54 -21.09 5.13
CA ILE A 2 13.13 -20.04 6.08
C ILE A 2 13.01 -18.75 5.28
N TRP A 3 11.81 -18.16 5.27
CA TRP A 3 11.54 -16.84 4.70
C TRP A 3 12.00 -15.76 5.68
N GLU A 4 13.29 -15.75 6.04
CA GLU A 4 13.81 -14.96 7.17
C GLU A 4 14.11 -13.49 6.83
N ASN A 5 13.71 -13.00 5.65
CA ASN A 5 13.87 -11.58 5.34
C ASN A 5 12.80 -11.11 4.35
N ALA A 6 11.55 -11.09 4.80
CA ALA A 6 10.39 -10.63 4.05
C ALA A 6 10.31 -9.10 3.93
N SER A 7 11.44 -8.40 3.74
CA SER A 7 11.35 -7.07 3.12
C SER A 7 10.91 -7.30 1.69
N PRO A 8 9.78 -6.75 1.25
CA PRO A 8 9.35 -6.91 -0.14
C PRO A 8 10.43 -6.32 -1.04
N ASP A 9 10.92 -7.12 -1.99
CA ASP A 9 11.68 -6.56 -3.10
C ASP A 9 10.76 -5.58 -3.84
N PRO A 10 11.12 -4.30 -4.04
CA PRO A 10 10.29 -3.35 -4.75
C PRO A 10 9.77 -3.87 -6.11
N LEU A 11 10.48 -4.83 -6.73
CA LEU A 11 10.03 -5.51 -7.95
C LEU A 11 8.66 -6.19 -7.82
N ILE A 12 8.28 -6.71 -6.64
CA ILE A 12 6.99 -7.42 -6.52
C ILE A 12 5.79 -6.49 -6.74
N TYR A 13 5.90 -5.22 -6.34
CA TYR A 13 4.83 -4.25 -6.56
C TYR A 13 4.78 -3.78 -8.01
N GLN A 14 5.94 -3.65 -8.66
CA GLN A 14 6.00 -3.34 -10.08
C GLN A 14 5.38 -4.47 -10.93
N GLN A 15 5.75 -5.71 -10.64
CA GLN A 15 5.18 -6.88 -11.31
C GLN A 15 3.67 -6.96 -11.09
N LEU A 16 3.19 -6.70 -9.87
CA LEU A 16 1.76 -6.67 -9.56
C LEU A 16 1.01 -5.62 -10.38
N LEU A 17 1.57 -4.41 -10.53
CA LEU A 17 0.98 -3.37 -11.37
C LEU A 17 0.93 -3.81 -12.84
N GLU A 18 2.01 -4.38 -13.36
CA GLU A 18 2.11 -4.84 -14.75
C GLU A 18 1.14 -5.99 -15.07
N GLU A 19 1.10 -7.01 -14.22
CA GLU A 19 0.23 -8.19 -14.39
C GLU A 19 -1.26 -7.83 -14.35
N ASN A 20 -1.62 -6.79 -13.61
CA ASN A 20 -2.99 -6.32 -13.49
C ASN A 20 -3.30 -5.11 -14.38
N GLY A 21 -2.33 -4.62 -15.17
CA GLY A 21 -2.49 -3.45 -16.03
C GLY A 21 -2.86 -2.17 -15.27
N LEU A 22 -2.37 -2.03 -14.04
CA LEU A 22 -2.70 -0.92 -13.15
C LEU A 22 -1.75 0.27 -13.39
N ASN A 23 -2.32 1.47 -13.45
CA ASN A 23 -1.53 2.70 -13.43
C ASN A 23 -1.15 3.04 -11.99
N PRO A 24 0.15 3.15 -11.65
CA PRO A 24 0.58 3.48 -10.30
C PRO A 24 -0.07 4.76 -9.76
N THR A 25 -0.18 5.81 -10.58
CA THR A 25 -0.71 7.11 -10.13
C THR A 25 -2.20 7.11 -9.81
N GLU A 26 -2.92 6.06 -10.23
CA GLU A 26 -4.35 5.87 -10.00
C GLU A 26 -4.62 4.70 -9.05
N THR A 27 -3.56 4.12 -8.47
CA THR A 27 -3.64 2.95 -7.59
C THR A 27 -3.45 3.36 -6.12
N LEU A 28 -4.34 2.86 -5.26
CA LEU A 28 -4.27 3.01 -3.81
C LEU A 28 -3.77 1.71 -3.16
N PHE A 29 -2.68 1.80 -2.40
CA PHE A 29 -2.10 0.71 -1.63
C PHE A 29 -2.38 0.88 -0.13
N LEU A 30 -2.87 -0.18 0.51
CA LEU A 30 -3.28 -0.24 1.91
C LEU A 30 -2.55 -1.41 2.59
N ASP A 31 -1.74 -1.14 3.59
CA ASP A 31 -0.95 -2.18 4.28
C ASP A 31 -0.61 -1.70 5.71
N ASP A 32 -0.40 -2.62 6.64
CA ASP A 32 -0.03 -2.35 8.02
C ASP A 32 1.49 -2.34 8.27
N ASN A 33 2.26 -2.85 7.31
CA ASN A 33 3.70 -2.80 7.30
C ASN A 33 4.21 -1.51 6.63
N PHE A 34 4.99 -0.73 7.37
CA PHE A 34 5.57 0.52 6.89
C PHE A 34 6.51 0.34 5.69
N ASP A 35 7.29 -0.74 5.65
CA ASP A 35 8.25 -0.99 4.55
C ASP A 35 7.54 -1.25 3.22
N ASN A 36 6.39 -1.94 3.28
CA ASN A 36 5.51 -2.17 2.14
C ASN A 36 4.94 -0.85 1.61
N VAL A 37 4.43 -0.01 2.52
CA VAL A 37 3.90 1.33 2.21
C VAL A 37 4.94 2.20 1.53
N GLN A 38 6.18 2.21 2.03
CA GLN A 38 7.25 3.02 1.48
C GLN A 38 7.68 2.53 0.09
N SER A 39 7.74 1.21 -0.10
CA SER A 39 8.04 0.60 -1.39
C SER A 39 6.97 0.97 -2.43
N ALA A 40 5.69 0.86 -2.07
CA ALA A 40 4.59 1.23 -2.95
C ALA A 40 4.58 2.72 -3.30
N ARG A 41 4.83 3.59 -2.31
CA ARG A 41 4.98 5.04 -2.54
C ARG A 41 6.12 5.37 -3.50
N GLY A 42 7.22 4.63 -3.44
CA GLY A 42 8.36 4.79 -4.35
C GLY A 42 8.01 4.55 -5.82
N LEU A 43 6.97 3.77 -6.11
CA LEU A 43 6.48 3.49 -7.46
C LEU A 43 5.41 4.50 -7.94
N GLY A 44 5.06 5.49 -7.13
CA GLY A 44 4.07 6.51 -7.47
C GLY A 44 2.63 6.19 -7.07
N MET A 45 2.41 5.12 -6.29
CA MET A 45 1.09 4.80 -5.74
C MET A 45 0.66 5.77 -4.65
N ALA A 46 -0.65 6.00 -4.55
CA ALA A 46 -1.25 6.53 -3.33
C ALA A 46 -1.14 5.47 -2.24
N VAL A 47 -0.81 5.87 -1.01
CA VAL A 47 -0.60 4.93 0.10
C VAL A 47 -1.32 5.37 1.36
N ILE A 48 -1.88 4.40 2.06
CA ILE A 48 -2.44 4.57 3.41
C ILE A 48 -1.85 3.47 4.29
N HIS A 49 -1.12 3.87 5.33
CA HIS A 49 -0.63 2.95 6.35
C HIS A 49 -1.73 2.66 7.36
N VAL A 50 -2.12 1.39 7.48
CA VAL A 50 -3.24 0.94 8.32
C VAL A 50 -2.69 0.19 9.53
N PRO A 51 -2.59 0.77 10.74
CA PRO A 51 -2.06 0.02 11.89
C PRO A 51 -2.98 -1.16 12.24
N ALA A 52 -2.38 -2.33 12.50
CA ALA A 52 -3.05 -3.64 12.68
C ALA A 52 -4.22 -3.68 13.69
N ASN A 53 -4.28 -2.74 14.65
CA ASN A 53 -5.39 -2.61 15.60
C ASN A 53 -6.47 -1.66 15.07
N THR A 54 -7.09 -2.04 13.95
CA THR A 54 -7.93 -1.14 13.16
C THR A 54 -9.44 -1.21 13.49
N ASP A 55 -9.82 -1.05 14.76
CA ASP A 55 -11.23 -0.75 15.06
C ASP A 55 -11.61 0.70 14.63
N GLU A 56 -10.63 1.59 14.41
CA GLU A 56 -10.87 3.02 14.12
C GLU A 56 -11.13 3.39 12.64
N ILE A 57 -10.60 2.66 11.65
CA ILE A 57 -10.70 3.09 10.23
C ILE A 57 -12.11 2.83 9.66
N LEU A 58 -12.80 1.78 10.12
CA LEU A 58 -14.16 1.47 9.68
C LEU A 58 -15.23 2.23 10.49
N THR A 59 -14.91 2.73 11.69
CA THR A 59 -15.88 3.37 12.58
C THR A 59 -15.92 4.90 12.47
N SER A 60 -14.96 5.53 11.78
CA SER A 60 -14.86 6.99 11.66
C SER A 60 -14.56 7.46 10.23
N PRO A 61 -15.58 7.61 9.36
CA PRO A 61 -15.42 7.99 7.94
C PRO A 61 -14.84 9.40 7.71
N HIS A 62 -14.67 10.22 8.74
CA HIS A 62 -14.12 11.58 8.65
C HIS A 62 -12.58 11.68 8.56
N ARG A 63 -11.84 10.55 8.60
CA ARG A 63 -10.36 10.56 8.54
C ARG A 63 -9.74 9.95 7.29
N LEU A 64 -10.55 9.55 6.30
CA LEU A 64 -9.96 9.18 5.01
C LEU A 64 -9.47 10.45 4.31
N PRO A 65 -8.23 10.46 3.77
CA PRO A 65 -7.77 11.59 2.97
C PRO A 65 -8.75 11.79 1.80
N HIS A 66 -9.28 13.00 1.69
CA HIS A 66 -10.09 13.38 0.54
C HIS A 66 -9.19 13.35 -0.70
N PHE A 67 -9.27 12.27 -1.47
CA PHE A 67 -8.67 12.21 -2.81
C PHE A 67 -9.45 13.17 -3.69
N ASN A 68 -8.86 14.33 -3.96
CA ASN A 68 -9.42 15.30 -4.88
C ASN A 68 -9.09 14.81 -6.31
N THR A 69 -10.12 14.40 -7.04
CA THR A 69 -10.08 14.09 -8.48
C THR A 69 -9.89 15.35 -9.32
#